data_AF-A0A9W9K7I5-F1
#
_entry.id   AF-A0A9W9K7I5-F1
#
_cell.length_a   1.000
_cell.length_b   1.000
_cell.length_c   1.000
_cell.angle_alpha   90.00
_cell.angle_beta   90.00
_cell.angle_gamma   90.00
#
_symmetry.space_group_name_H-M   'P 1'
#
loop_
_entity.id
_entity.type
_entity.pdbx_description
1 polymer ?
#
loop_
_entity_poly.entity_id
_entity_poly.type
_entity_poly.pdbx_seq_one_letter_code
_entity_poly.pdbx_strand_id
1 'polypeptide(L)'
;MSPDGPQGGPHDLSHLLAPALAVLCCLPLLLYLRPQQIPPRGCHRIGFGKGQSNLHDEFDPKYSKGVPRIQRDGGEPSWRVKALFTYPIKSCGGIELQEADVVPTGLKFDRQFVFAEKDADGFTIRTLRNAGFQRLALIHPEIWIPDPSTPDYNPSLPEVKSRGVMIISYPRFTPQGLVGLFIWIGMAVGIVSAREIFHIPLHPPESAGASAYPLIPVKIWKDKPLAHDYGKHIPASLHKYLGFDPKTSPVTLFRASDSHVREIFRNAPRKEEIGFQPHTSFADAYPIHLLNLASHRDVASRCAYAIPKLSITRFRANIIIQGPEAFAEDHWKRIDIAGVEIYAACRTVRCRLPNVDPATGERHKAEPDRTLKASRRIDDGDRTNACLGMQLVPALKEFVLRVGDEVGVLETGEHRYIKMLAPGEKVEGV
;
A
#
# COMPACT_ATOMS: atom_id res chain seq x y z
N MET A 1 -40.73 2.24 -84.37
CA MET A 1 -40.47 1.11 -83.45
C MET A 1 -39.04 1.26 -82.96
N SER A 2 -38.87 1.87 -81.79
CA SER A 2 -37.56 2.04 -81.14
C SER A 2 -37.24 0.81 -80.29
N PRO A 3 -35.97 0.38 -80.17
CA PRO A 3 -35.57 -0.63 -79.22
C PRO A 3 -35.03 0.03 -77.94
N ASP A 4 -35.67 -0.25 -76.80
CA ASP A 4 -35.10 0.02 -75.48
C ASP A 4 -34.26 -1.20 -75.04
N GLY A 5 -32.96 -0.98 -74.83
CA GLY A 5 -32.09 -1.90 -74.09
C GLY A 5 -31.78 -1.31 -72.70
N PRO A 6 -31.74 -2.12 -71.63
CA PRO A 6 -31.41 -1.61 -70.30
C PRO A 6 -29.89 -1.43 -70.16
N GLN A 7 -29.46 -0.23 -69.79
CA GLN A 7 -28.08 0.06 -69.38
C GLN A 7 -27.87 -0.37 -67.93
N GLY A 8 -26.96 -1.33 -67.69
CA GLY A 8 -26.44 -1.63 -66.36
C GLY A 8 -25.34 -0.63 -65.98
N GLY A 9 -25.62 0.23 -64.99
CA GLY A 9 -24.62 1.11 -64.38
C GLY A 9 -23.76 0.38 -63.34
N PRO A 10 -22.52 0.85 -63.08
CA PRO A 10 -21.61 0.21 -62.13
C PRO A 10 -22.14 0.33 -60.69
N HIS A 11 -22.14 -0.78 -59.95
CA HIS A 11 -22.50 -0.80 -58.54
C HIS A 11 -21.53 0.08 -57.73
N ASP A 12 -22.03 1.22 -57.23
CA ASP A 12 -21.30 2.11 -56.36
C ASP A 12 -21.09 1.48 -54.96
N LEU A 13 -19.87 1.02 -54.71
CA LEU A 13 -19.42 0.43 -53.45
C LEU A 13 -19.12 1.47 -52.36
N SER A 14 -19.29 2.78 -52.63
CA SER A 14 -19.04 3.87 -51.67
C SER A 14 -19.84 3.74 -50.37
N HIS A 15 -21.06 3.21 -50.44
CA HIS A 15 -21.93 2.98 -49.28
C HIS A 15 -21.44 1.88 -48.32
N LEU A 16 -20.57 0.98 -48.78
CA LEU A 16 -19.98 -0.08 -47.96
C LEU A 16 -18.65 0.36 -47.32
N LEU A 17 -17.98 1.38 -47.86
CA LEU A 17 -16.69 1.87 -47.35
C LEU A 17 -16.80 2.55 -45.99
N ALA A 18 -17.81 3.41 -45.77
CA ALA A 18 -17.98 4.12 -44.50
C ALA A 18 -18.25 3.20 -43.28
N PRO A 19 -19.19 2.22 -43.34
CA PRO A 19 -19.38 1.27 -42.25
C PRO A 19 -18.19 0.32 -42.08
N ALA A 20 -17.52 -0.10 -43.18
CA ALA A 20 -16.31 -0.91 -43.09
C ALA A 20 -15.15 -0.16 -42.42
N LEU A 21 -14.96 1.13 -42.72
CA LEU A 21 -13.98 2.00 -42.05
C LEU A 21 -14.33 2.18 -40.56
N ALA A 22 -15.60 2.37 -40.23
CA ALA A 22 -16.05 2.49 -38.84
C ALA A 22 -15.79 1.18 -38.05
N VAL A 23 -16.05 0.02 -38.64
CA VAL A 23 -15.74 -1.29 -38.02
C VAL A 23 -14.23 -1.49 -37.87
N LEU A 24 -13.43 -1.14 -38.89
CA LEU A 24 -11.95 -1.18 -38.82
C LEU A 24 -11.39 -0.21 -37.76
N CYS A 25 -11.98 0.97 -37.59
CA CYS A 25 -11.62 1.94 -36.55
C CYS A 25 -12.04 1.49 -35.14
N CYS A 26 -13.10 0.71 -35.01
CA CYS A 26 -13.60 0.18 -33.73
C CYS A 26 -12.97 -1.18 -33.35
N LEU A 27 -12.37 -1.92 -34.29
CA LEU A 27 -11.71 -3.20 -34.04
C LEU A 27 -10.61 -3.13 -32.96
N PRO A 28 -9.74 -2.10 -32.92
CA PRO A 28 -8.78 -1.92 -31.84
C PRO A 28 -9.48 -1.73 -30.49
N LEU A 29 -10.63 -1.04 -30.47
CA LEU A 29 -11.44 -0.80 -29.27
C LEU A 29 -12.01 -2.10 -28.70
N LEU A 30 -12.29 -3.11 -29.55
CA LEU A 30 -12.72 -4.45 -29.12
C LEU A 30 -11.67 -5.14 -28.23
N LEU A 31 -10.36 -4.94 -28.48
CA LEU A 31 -9.28 -5.47 -27.65
C LEU A 31 -9.19 -4.80 -26.26
N TYR A 32 -9.79 -3.62 -26.11
CA TYR A 32 -9.82 -2.85 -24.87
C TYR A 32 -11.19 -2.87 -24.18
N LEU A 33 -12.14 -3.65 -24.72
CA LEU A 33 -13.44 -3.86 -24.08
C LEU A 33 -13.24 -4.43 -22.69
N ARG A 34 -14.07 -3.94 -21.78
CA ARG A 34 -14.09 -4.29 -20.37
C ARG A 34 -14.27 -5.82 -20.19
N PRO A 35 -13.23 -6.59 -19.81
CA PRO A 35 -13.46 -7.94 -19.34
C PRO A 35 -14.26 -7.83 -18.04
N GLN A 36 -15.33 -8.62 -17.89
CA GLN A 36 -15.96 -8.74 -16.58
C GLN A 36 -14.92 -9.26 -15.59
N GLN A 37 -14.75 -8.54 -14.48
CA GLN A 37 -13.87 -8.98 -13.40
C GLN A 37 -14.56 -10.16 -12.72
N ILE A 38 -14.04 -11.37 -12.96
CA ILE A 38 -14.52 -12.57 -12.28
C ILE A 38 -13.81 -12.61 -10.92
N PRO A 39 -14.56 -12.60 -9.79
CA PRO A 39 -13.97 -12.77 -8.47
C PRO A 39 -13.15 -14.08 -8.39
N PRO A 40 -12.01 -14.10 -7.67
CA PRO A 40 -11.29 -15.32 -7.38
C PRO A 40 -12.21 -16.34 -6.72
N ARG A 41 -12.25 -17.56 -7.25
CA ARG A 41 -13.17 -18.60 -6.78
C ARG A 41 -12.78 -19.11 -5.40
N GLY A 42 -13.76 -19.46 -4.59
CA GLY A 42 -13.53 -20.02 -3.25
C GLY A 42 -12.90 -19.04 -2.26
N CYS A 43 -12.98 -17.74 -2.54
CA CYS A 43 -12.35 -16.68 -1.75
C CYS A 43 -13.34 -15.56 -1.46
N HIS A 44 -13.14 -14.86 -0.34
CA HIS A 44 -13.76 -13.56 -0.09
C HIS A 44 -12.70 -12.45 -0.10
N ARG A 45 -13.14 -11.22 -0.42
CA ARG A 45 -12.28 -10.03 -0.38
C ARG A 45 -12.21 -9.47 1.03
N ILE A 46 -11.01 -9.15 1.51
CA ILE A 46 -10.85 -8.45 2.79
C ILE A 46 -10.93 -6.93 2.61
N GLY A 47 -11.23 -6.23 3.70
CA GLY A 47 -11.32 -4.77 3.75
C GLY A 47 -12.65 -4.21 3.24
N PHE A 48 -12.76 -2.90 3.29
CA PHE A 48 -14.02 -2.20 3.04
C PHE A 48 -14.58 -2.34 1.62
N GLY A 49 -15.90 -2.20 1.50
CA GLY A 49 -16.61 -2.01 0.25
C GLY A 49 -16.18 -0.72 -0.48
N LYS A 50 -16.53 -0.59 -1.76
CA LYS A 50 -16.30 0.66 -2.49
C LYS A 50 -17.04 1.81 -1.78
N GLY A 51 -16.33 2.89 -1.46
CA GLY A 51 -16.90 4.10 -0.84
C GLY A 51 -17.11 4.04 0.67
N GLN A 52 -16.73 2.94 1.33
CA GLN A 52 -16.75 2.83 2.79
C GLN A 52 -15.38 3.14 3.37
N SER A 53 -15.35 3.88 4.48
CA SER A 53 -14.12 4.22 5.22
C SER A 53 -14.47 4.73 6.62
N ASN A 54 -13.65 4.40 7.61
CA ASN A 54 -13.72 5.01 8.95
C ASN A 54 -13.12 6.43 8.98
N LEU A 55 -12.49 6.88 7.89
CA LEU A 55 -11.87 8.19 7.75
C LEU A 55 -12.72 9.19 6.95
N HIS A 56 -13.99 8.88 6.67
CA HIS A 56 -14.89 9.81 5.96
C HIS A 56 -15.02 11.18 6.65
N ASP A 57 -14.81 11.22 7.97
CA ASP A 57 -14.82 12.42 8.79
C ASP A 57 -13.41 12.86 9.28
N GLU A 58 -12.31 12.40 8.65
CA GLU A 58 -10.94 12.71 9.11
C GLU A 58 -10.63 14.21 9.22
N PHE A 59 -11.39 15.06 8.52
CA PHE A 59 -11.22 16.52 8.52
C PHE A 59 -12.10 17.27 9.52
N ASP A 60 -12.92 16.56 10.30
CA ASP A 60 -13.79 17.15 11.33
C ASP A 60 -12.94 17.86 12.41
N PRO A 61 -13.22 19.15 12.73
CA PRO A 61 -12.50 19.89 13.77
C PRO A 61 -12.51 19.25 15.15
N LYS A 62 -13.47 18.35 15.47
CA LYS A 62 -13.51 17.64 16.76
C LYS A 62 -12.23 16.85 17.02
N TYR A 63 -11.59 16.35 15.97
CA TYR A 63 -10.36 15.57 16.07
C TYR A 63 -9.10 16.42 16.27
N SER A 64 -9.20 17.74 16.25
CA SER A 64 -8.07 18.64 16.50
C SER A 64 -7.80 18.87 18.00
N LYS A 65 -8.67 18.38 18.89
CA LYS A 65 -8.54 18.53 20.34
C LYS A 65 -8.54 17.17 21.02
N GLY A 66 -7.71 17.02 22.04
CA GLY A 66 -7.76 15.85 22.91
C GLY A 66 -8.99 15.86 23.80
N VAL A 67 -9.40 14.67 24.24
CA VAL A 67 -10.45 14.45 25.24
C VAL A 67 -9.90 13.57 26.37
N PRO A 68 -10.43 13.69 27.60
CA PRO A 68 -10.02 12.81 28.70
C PRO A 68 -10.23 11.33 28.35
N ARG A 69 -9.30 10.47 28.76
CA ARG A 69 -9.36 9.01 28.47
C ARG A 69 -10.63 8.34 29.00
N ILE A 70 -11.12 8.78 30.16
CA ILE A 70 -12.36 8.27 30.79
C ILE A 70 -13.65 8.71 30.08
N GLN A 71 -13.56 9.62 29.12
CA GLN A 71 -14.72 10.06 28.34
C GLN A 71 -15.19 8.93 27.41
N ARG A 72 -16.52 8.86 27.20
CA ARG A 72 -17.16 8.00 26.20
C ARG A 72 -17.80 8.86 25.11
N ASP A 73 -17.86 8.34 23.90
CA ASP A 73 -18.42 8.98 22.71
C ASP A 73 -19.43 8.02 22.09
N GLY A 74 -20.74 8.29 22.29
CA GLY A 74 -21.80 7.39 21.84
C GLY A 74 -21.79 6.01 22.52
N GLY A 75 -21.24 5.89 23.73
CA GLY A 75 -21.04 4.63 24.45
C GLY A 75 -19.68 3.98 24.22
N GLU A 76 -18.96 4.38 23.16
CA GLU A 76 -17.64 3.85 22.83
C GLU A 76 -16.51 4.58 23.59
N PRO A 77 -15.35 3.92 23.83
CA PRO A 77 -14.17 4.60 24.38
C PRO A 77 -13.76 5.80 23.53
N SER A 78 -13.59 6.99 24.11
CA SER A 78 -13.13 8.14 23.31
C SER A 78 -11.69 7.96 22.80
N TRP A 79 -10.85 7.27 23.57
CA TRP A 79 -9.50 6.83 23.17
C TRP A 79 -9.58 5.44 22.54
N ARG A 80 -9.57 5.38 21.22
CA ARG A 80 -9.77 4.13 20.49
C ARG A 80 -9.05 4.08 19.15
N VAL A 81 -8.91 2.88 18.61
CA VAL A 81 -8.54 2.65 17.21
C VAL A 81 -9.65 3.20 16.31
N LYS A 82 -9.32 4.23 15.53
CA LYS A 82 -10.22 4.89 14.57
C LYS A 82 -10.21 4.17 13.22
N ALA A 83 -9.04 3.74 12.74
CA ALA A 83 -8.93 3.04 11.47
C ALA A 83 -7.71 2.11 11.46
N LEU A 84 -7.81 1.01 10.73
CA LEU A 84 -6.75 0.04 10.51
C LEU A 84 -6.40 -0.05 9.03
N PHE A 85 -5.11 -0.10 8.72
CA PHE A 85 -4.62 -0.23 7.35
C PHE A 85 -3.53 -1.29 7.24
N THR A 86 -3.65 -2.11 6.20
CA THR A 86 -2.53 -2.92 5.69
C THR A 86 -2.09 -2.37 4.35
N TYR A 87 -0.78 -2.41 4.06
CA TYR A 87 -0.20 -1.97 2.80
C TYR A 87 0.49 -3.15 2.11
N PRO A 88 -0.25 -3.99 1.37
CA PRO A 88 0.27 -5.26 0.84
C PRO A 88 1.56 -5.15 0.05
N ILE A 89 1.63 -4.12 -0.79
CA ILE A 89 2.81 -3.76 -1.57
C ILE A 89 3.38 -2.46 -1.00
N LYS A 90 4.66 -2.49 -0.59
CA LYS A 90 5.38 -1.30 -0.11
C LYS A 90 5.28 -0.20 -1.16
N SER A 91 4.91 1.01 -0.72
CA SER A 91 4.76 2.21 -1.56
C SER A 91 3.50 2.28 -2.44
N CYS A 92 2.63 1.26 -2.41
CA CYS A 92 1.36 1.25 -3.13
C CYS A 92 0.17 1.53 -2.21
N GLY A 93 -1.04 1.60 -2.77
CA GLY A 93 -2.29 1.82 -2.04
C GLY A 93 -2.47 0.87 -0.85
N GLY A 94 -3.08 1.37 0.21
CA GLY A 94 -3.45 0.57 1.38
C GLY A 94 -4.86 0.01 1.27
N ILE A 95 -5.12 -1.05 2.03
CA ILE A 95 -6.45 -1.61 2.25
C ILE A 95 -6.86 -1.23 3.67
N GLU A 96 -7.98 -0.52 3.79
CA GLU A 96 -8.58 -0.22 5.08
C GLU A 96 -9.35 -1.44 5.59
N LEU A 97 -9.22 -1.75 6.87
CA LEU A 97 -9.74 -2.95 7.51
C LEU A 97 -10.63 -2.58 8.70
N GLN A 98 -11.67 -3.39 8.96
CA GLN A 98 -12.44 -3.32 10.19
C GLN A 98 -11.76 -4.09 11.34
N GLU A 99 -11.13 -5.20 10.99
CA GLU A 99 -10.31 -6.00 11.89
C GLU A 99 -9.07 -6.51 11.14
N ALA A 100 -7.97 -6.72 11.88
CA ALA A 100 -6.73 -7.20 11.34
C ALA A 100 -6.08 -8.20 12.29
N ASP A 101 -5.76 -9.38 11.76
CA ASP A 101 -4.80 -10.27 12.39
C ASP A 101 -3.45 -9.55 12.50
N VAL A 102 -2.84 -9.60 13.67
CA VAL A 102 -1.43 -9.25 13.87
C VAL A 102 -0.64 -10.55 13.90
N VAL A 103 0.47 -10.57 13.18
CA VAL A 103 1.43 -11.67 13.08
C VAL A 103 2.82 -11.13 13.41
N PRO A 104 3.88 -11.96 13.54
CA PRO A 104 5.19 -11.48 13.94
C PRO A 104 5.78 -10.33 13.09
N THR A 105 5.41 -10.23 11.80
CA THR A 105 5.84 -9.13 10.92
C THR A 105 4.96 -7.87 10.98
N GLY A 106 3.93 -7.82 11.83
CA GLY A 106 2.97 -6.72 11.94
C GLY A 106 1.56 -7.11 11.55
N LEU A 107 0.75 -6.15 11.06
CA LEU A 107 -0.57 -6.48 10.53
C LEU A 107 -0.42 -7.47 9.37
N LYS A 108 -1.26 -8.51 9.33
CA LYS A 108 -1.23 -9.53 8.30
C LYS A 108 -1.32 -8.88 6.92
N PHE A 109 -0.54 -9.45 6.00
CA PHE A 109 -0.33 -8.95 4.65
C PHE A 109 0.43 -7.61 4.53
N ASP A 110 0.77 -6.91 5.61
CA ASP A 110 1.44 -5.62 5.49
C ASP A 110 2.86 -5.76 4.93
N ARG A 111 3.14 -4.99 3.87
CA ARG A 111 4.44 -4.84 3.21
C ARG A 111 5.14 -6.17 2.89
N GLN A 112 4.36 -7.19 2.55
CA GLN A 112 4.86 -8.51 2.13
C GLN A 112 5.41 -8.51 0.71
N PHE A 113 5.03 -7.50 -0.09
CA PHE A 113 5.48 -7.33 -1.47
C PHE A 113 6.18 -5.99 -1.67
N VAL A 114 7.07 -5.93 -2.67
CA VAL A 114 7.76 -4.69 -3.05
C VAL A 114 8.17 -4.69 -4.52
N PHE A 115 8.15 -3.52 -5.16
CA PHE A 115 8.79 -3.32 -6.45
C PHE A 115 10.28 -3.00 -6.29
N ALA A 116 11.13 -3.67 -7.05
CA ALA A 116 12.55 -3.40 -7.10
C ALA A 116 13.03 -3.29 -8.55
N GLU A 117 13.96 -2.37 -8.78
CA GLU A 117 14.61 -2.15 -10.07
C GLU A 117 15.95 -2.87 -10.08
N LYS A 118 16.29 -3.52 -11.19
CA LYS A 118 17.62 -4.09 -11.40
C LYS A 118 18.61 -2.98 -11.76
N ASP A 119 19.67 -2.87 -10.98
CA ASP A 119 20.85 -2.06 -11.26
C ASP A 119 22.11 -2.96 -11.35
N ALA A 120 23.29 -2.35 -11.45
CA ALA A 120 24.55 -3.09 -11.55
C ALA A 120 24.86 -3.94 -10.29
N ASP A 121 24.33 -3.57 -9.12
CA ASP A 121 24.57 -4.22 -7.84
C ASP A 121 23.50 -5.26 -7.46
N GLY A 122 22.53 -5.49 -8.36
CA GLY A 122 21.41 -6.42 -8.17
C GLY A 122 20.06 -5.72 -8.18
N PHE A 123 19.09 -6.22 -7.41
CA PHE A 123 17.77 -5.60 -7.31
C PHE A 123 17.71 -4.66 -6.11
N THR A 124 17.34 -3.41 -6.36
CA THR A 124 17.18 -2.38 -5.33
C THR A 124 15.72 -1.94 -5.22
N ILE A 125 15.17 -1.95 -4.01
CA ILE A 125 13.79 -1.50 -3.75
C ILE A 125 13.60 -0.05 -4.19
N ARG A 126 12.48 0.19 -4.87
CA ARG A 126 12.03 1.53 -5.25
C ARG A 126 10.74 1.88 -4.54
N THR A 127 10.66 3.12 -4.07
CA THR A 127 9.58 3.58 -3.20
C THR A 127 9.06 4.95 -3.65
N LEU A 128 7.94 5.39 -3.08
CA LEU A 128 7.37 6.73 -3.32
C LEU A 128 8.33 7.87 -3.01
N ARG A 129 9.45 7.67 -2.30
CA ARG A 129 10.45 8.72 -2.08
C ARG A 129 11.39 8.91 -3.28
N ASN A 130 11.52 7.89 -4.13
CA ASN A 130 12.39 7.92 -5.30
C ASN A 130 11.75 8.73 -6.44
N ALA A 131 12.55 9.45 -7.21
CA ALA A 131 12.08 10.15 -8.39
C ALA A 131 11.63 9.14 -9.47
N GLY A 132 10.52 9.41 -10.16
CA GLY A 132 9.93 8.53 -11.17
C GLY A 132 8.95 7.47 -10.61
N PHE A 133 9.01 7.17 -9.32
CA PHE A 133 8.20 6.11 -8.70
C PHE A 133 6.92 6.60 -7.99
N GLN A 134 6.52 7.86 -8.19
CA GLN A 134 5.30 8.42 -7.58
C GLN A 134 4.04 7.68 -8.04
N ARG A 135 4.04 7.15 -9.26
CA ARG A 135 2.94 6.37 -9.85
C ARG A 135 2.62 5.09 -9.07
N LEU A 136 3.53 4.58 -8.25
CA LEU A 136 3.24 3.46 -7.35
C LEU A 136 2.06 3.76 -6.42
N ALA A 137 1.82 5.03 -6.09
CA ALA A 137 0.71 5.46 -5.23
C ALA A 137 -0.66 5.06 -5.79
N LEU A 138 -0.78 5.00 -7.12
CA LEU A 138 -2.02 4.68 -7.84
C LEU A 138 -2.13 3.20 -8.22
N ILE A 139 -1.21 2.37 -7.74
CA ILE A 139 -1.33 0.92 -7.78
C ILE A 139 -2.09 0.49 -6.53
N HIS A 140 -3.26 -0.12 -6.70
CA HIS A 140 -4.12 -0.53 -5.60
C HIS A 140 -4.22 -2.05 -5.56
N PRO A 141 -3.68 -2.69 -4.51
CA PRO A 141 -3.90 -4.10 -4.25
C PRO A 141 -5.26 -4.33 -3.59
N GLU A 142 -5.91 -5.43 -3.97
CA GLU A 142 -7.02 -6.05 -3.26
C GLU A 142 -6.60 -7.47 -2.86
N ILE A 143 -6.91 -7.89 -1.64
CA ILE A 143 -6.59 -9.23 -1.15
C ILE A 143 -7.85 -10.06 -1.05
N TRP A 144 -7.77 -11.27 -1.59
CA TRP A 144 -8.80 -12.29 -1.56
C TRP A 144 -8.25 -13.51 -0.83
N ILE A 145 -8.92 -13.93 0.24
CA ILE A 145 -8.48 -15.06 1.06
C ILE A 145 -9.46 -16.24 0.92
N PRO A 146 -8.96 -17.49 0.97
CA PRO A 146 -9.81 -18.67 0.87
C PRO A 146 -10.86 -18.72 1.98
N ASP A 147 -12.07 -19.09 1.62
CA ASP A 147 -13.21 -19.12 2.53
C ASP A 147 -14.05 -20.38 2.30
N PRO A 148 -13.94 -21.39 3.19
CA PRO A 148 -14.71 -22.63 3.08
C PRO A 148 -16.22 -22.46 3.10
N SER A 149 -16.74 -21.29 3.50
CA SER A 149 -18.18 -21.00 3.53
C SER A 149 -18.75 -20.60 2.16
N THR A 150 -17.91 -20.28 1.16
CA THR A 150 -18.41 -19.87 -0.15
C THR A 150 -18.89 -21.08 -0.97
N PRO A 151 -19.99 -20.97 -1.75
CA PRO A 151 -20.55 -22.09 -2.50
C PRO A 151 -19.61 -22.69 -3.56
N ASP A 152 -18.63 -21.92 -4.02
CA ASP A 152 -17.68 -22.29 -5.06
C ASP A 152 -16.31 -22.71 -4.51
N TYR A 153 -16.18 -22.86 -3.18
CA TYR A 153 -14.96 -23.29 -2.52
C TYR A 153 -14.56 -24.71 -2.92
N ASN A 154 -13.27 -24.89 -3.23
CA ASN A 154 -12.68 -26.20 -3.42
C ASN A 154 -11.17 -26.16 -3.06
N PRO A 155 -10.68 -27.03 -2.16
CA PRO A 155 -9.26 -27.10 -1.76
C PRO A 155 -8.28 -27.30 -2.91
N SER A 156 -8.73 -27.86 -4.05
CA SER A 156 -7.88 -28.09 -5.21
C SER A 156 -7.62 -26.83 -6.04
N LEU A 157 -8.39 -25.76 -5.82
CA LEU A 157 -8.30 -24.50 -6.57
C LEU A 157 -6.90 -23.86 -6.39
N PRO A 158 -6.31 -23.32 -7.47
CA PRO A 158 -5.06 -22.57 -7.39
C PRO A 158 -5.10 -21.46 -6.34
N GLU A 159 -6.21 -20.75 -6.24
CA GLU A 159 -6.45 -19.65 -5.30
C GLU A 159 -6.37 -20.10 -3.84
N VAL A 160 -6.89 -21.29 -3.54
CA VAL A 160 -6.86 -21.89 -2.20
C VAL A 160 -5.46 -22.41 -1.88
N LYS A 161 -4.81 -23.09 -2.83
CA LYS A 161 -3.44 -23.59 -2.69
C LYS A 161 -2.40 -22.48 -2.51
N SER A 162 -2.62 -21.32 -3.10
CA SER A 162 -1.77 -20.13 -2.89
C SER A 162 -2.10 -19.36 -1.62
N ARG A 163 -2.99 -19.88 -0.77
CA ARG A 163 -3.50 -19.24 0.45
C ARG A 163 -4.09 -17.85 0.18
N GLY A 164 -4.70 -17.68 -1.00
CA GLY A 164 -5.31 -16.45 -1.46
C GLY A 164 -4.65 -15.84 -2.70
N VAL A 165 -5.28 -14.80 -3.20
CA VAL A 165 -4.90 -14.07 -4.43
C VAL A 165 -4.85 -12.58 -4.12
N MET A 166 -3.87 -11.88 -4.68
CA MET A 166 -3.87 -10.43 -4.75
C MET A 166 -4.23 -9.97 -6.16
N ILE A 167 -5.28 -9.16 -6.26
CA ILE A 167 -5.64 -8.46 -7.50
C ILE A 167 -4.98 -7.09 -7.44
N ILE A 168 -4.18 -6.75 -8.42
CA ILE A 168 -3.49 -5.46 -8.49
C ILE A 168 -4.12 -4.65 -9.62
N SER A 169 -4.64 -3.47 -9.28
CA SER A 169 -5.18 -2.52 -10.26
C SER A 169 -4.31 -1.28 -10.38
N TYR A 170 -4.20 -0.71 -11.59
CA TYR A 170 -3.47 0.54 -11.84
C TYR A 170 -4.11 1.31 -13.01
N PRO A 171 -3.88 2.64 -13.13
CA PRO A 171 -4.39 3.41 -14.25
C PRO A 171 -3.92 2.86 -15.59
N ARG A 172 -4.83 2.78 -16.54
CA ARG A 172 -4.51 2.39 -17.92
C ARG A 172 -3.54 3.42 -18.52
N PHE A 173 -2.47 2.92 -19.13
CA PHE A 173 -1.59 3.77 -19.92
C PHE A 173 -2.27 4.14 -21.25
N THR A 174 -2.40 5.43 -21.52
CA THR A 174 -2.91 5.95 -22.79
C THR A 174 -1.73 6.49 -23.61
N PRO A 175 -1.40 5.90 -24.77
CA PRO A 175 -0.33 6.39 -25.63
C PRO A 175 -0.69 7.77 -26.22
N GLN A 176 0.30 8.50 -26.72
CA GLN A 176 0.04 9.73 -27.48
C GLN A 176 -0.51 9.41 -28.88
N GLY A 177 -1.22 10.37 -29.48
CA GLY A 177 -1.75 10.27 -30.85
C GLY A 177 -3.18 9.72 -30.94
N LEU A 178 -3.61 9.38 -32.16
CA LEU A 178 -5.00 9.03 -32.48
C LEU A 178 -5.51 7.80 -31.70
N VAL A 179 -4.68 6.77 -31.56
CA VAL A 179 -5.03 5.57 -30.77
C VAL A 179 -5.32 5.94 -29.31
N GLY A 180 -4.51 6.83 -28.74
CA GLY A 180 -4.71 7.36 -27.39
C GLY A 180 -6.02 8.13 -27.25
N LEU A 181 -6.37 8.95 -28.25
CA LEU A 181 -7.62 9.70 -28.28
C LEU A 181 -8.83 8.75 -28.26
N PHE A 182 -8.83 7.70 -29.08
CA PHE A 182 -9.93 6.72 -29.09
C PHE A 182 -10.06 5.95 -27.78
N ILE A 183 -8.95 5.56 -27.16
CA ILE A 183 -8.97 4.94 -25.83
C ILE A 183 -9.54 5.90 -24.80
N TRP A 184 -9.10 7.17 -24.81
CA TRP A 184 -9.61 8.20 -23.92
C TRP A 184 -11.11 8.43 -24.07
N ILE A 185 -11.60 8.56 -25.31
CA ILE A 185 -13.05 8.66 -25.58
C ILE A 185 -13.76 7.42 -25.06
N GLY A 186 -13.24 6.22 -25.35
CA GLY A 186 -13.80 4.95 -24.88
C GLY A 186 -13.89 4.85 -23.35
N MET A 187 -12.90 5.41 -22.62
CA MET A 187 -12.95 5.51 -21.16
C MET A 187 -13.99 6.52 -20.69
N ALA A 188 -14.07 7.69 -21.35
CA ALA A 188 -15.03 8.74 -21.01
C ALA A 188 -16.48 8.28 -21.16
N VAL A 189 -16.78 7.45 -22.16
CA VAL A 189 -18.12 6.86 -22.37
C VAL A 189 -18.33 5.51 -21.68
N GLY A 190 -17.36 5.02 -20.90
CA GLY A 190 -17.48 3.81 -20.07
C GLY A 190 -17.36 2.46 -20.80
N ILE A 191 -16.98 2.47 -22.08
CA ILE A 191 -16.75 1.26 -22.89
C ILE A 191 -15.42 0.60 -22.52
N VAL A 192 -14.38 1.41 -22.27
CA VAL A 192 -13.04 0.98 -21.91
C VAL A 192 -12.79 1.24 -20.43
N SER A 193 -12.23 0.27 -19.71
CA SER A 193 -11.87 0.47 -18.30
C SER A 193 -10.71 1.46 -18.17
N ALA A 194 -10.87 2.48 -17.31
CA ALA A 194 -9.80 3.41 -16.94
C ALA A 194 -8.65 2.76 -16.14
N ARG A 195 -8.84 1.52 -15.70
CA ARG A 195 -7.85 0.75 -14.94
C ARG A 195 -7.57 -0.57 -15.62
N GLU A 196 -6.33 -1.00 -15.53
CA GLU A 196 -5.89 -2.36 -15.84
C GLU A 196 -5.72 -3.15 -14.56
N ILE A 197 -5.86 -4.47 -14.68
CA ILE A 197 -5.77 -5.41 -13.56
C ILE A 197 -4.94 -6.63 -13.95
N PHE A 198 -4.26 -7.21 -12.96
CA PHE A 198 -3.65 -8.53 -13.06
C PHE A 198 -3.68 -9.21 -11.70
N HIS A 199 -3.62 -10.54 -11.69
CA HIS A 199 -3.75 -11.35 -10.48
C HIS A 199 -2.42 -12.02 -10.18
N ILE A 200 -2.07 -12.10 -8.89
CA ILE A 200 -0.92 -12.86 -8.43
C ILE A 200 -1.30 -13.72 -7.22
N PRO A 201 -0.70 -14.90 -7.05
CA PRO A 201 -0.92 -15.72 -5.85
C PRO A 201 -0.29 -15.07 -4.61
N LEU A 202 -0.94 -15.09 -3.44
CA LEU A 202 -0.36 -14.51 -2.22
C LEU A 202 0.90 -15.24 -1.75
N HIS A 203 0.99 -16.54 -2.02
CA HIS A 203 2.18 -17.35 -1.79
C HIS A 203 2.54 -18.12 -3.07
N PRO A 204 3.83 -18.37 -3.33
CA PRO A 204 4.23 -19.31 -4.37
C PRO A 204 3.46 -20.64 -4.18
N PRO A 205 2.71 -21.13 -5.19
CA PRO A 205 2.00 -22.40 -5.07
C PRO A 205 3.00 -23.52 -4.78
N GLU A 206 2.66 -24.41 -3.83
CA GLU A 206 3.54 -25.53 -3.44
C GLU A 206 3.86 -26.47 -4.62
N SER A 207 2.94 -26.59 -5.58
CA SER A 207 3.13 -27.36 -6.80
C SER A 207 4.07 -26.71 -7.81
N ALA A 208 4.38 -25.42 -7.64
CA ALA A 208 5.32 -24.72 -8.51
C ALA A 208 6.74 -25.03 -8.02
N GLY A 209 7.55 -25.70 -8.84
CA GLY A 209 8.94 -25.99 -8.50
C GLY A 209 9.73 -24.71 -8.15
N ALA A 210 10.82 -24.86 -7.39
CA ALA A 210 11.61 -23.73 -6.88
C ALA A 210 12.10 -22.75 -7.99
N SER A 211 12.29 -23.24 -9.22
CA SER A 211 12.65 -22.42 -10.38
C SER A 211 11.56 -21.44 -10.84
N ALA A 212 10.30 -21.68 -10.47
CA ALA A 212 9.17 -20.86 -10.89
C ALA A 212 9.05 -19.54 -10.10
N TYR A 213 9.66 -19.47 -8.91
CA TYR A 213 9.69 -18.31 -8.01
C TYR A 213 11.07 -18.23 -7.33
N PRO A 214 12.14 -17.96 -8.10
CA PRO A 214 13.50 -17.98 -7.58
C PRO A 214 13.66 -16.98 -6.44
N LEU A 215 14.46 -17.36 -5.44
CA LEU A 215 14.85 -16.49 -4.34
C LEU A 215 16.02 -15.60 -4.78
N ILE A 216 15.81 -14.29 -4.76
CA ILE A 216 16.79 -13.30 -5.19
C ILE A 216 17.07 -12.34 -4.03
N PRO A 217 18.33 -11.98 -3.75
CA PRO A 217 18.65 -10.91 -2.80
C PRO A 217 18.11 -9.56 -3.28
N VAL A 218 17.31 -8.90 -2.44
CA VAL A 218 16.72 -7.60 -2.75
C VAL A 218 17.21 -6.55 -1.75
N LYS A 219 17.92 -5.53 -2.24
CA LYS A 219 18.52 -4.48 -1.41
C LYS A 219 17.45 -3.58 -0.81
N ILE A 220 17.44 -3.54 0.53
CA ILE A 220 16.62 -2.66 1.36
C ILE A 220 17.53 -1.96 2.38
N TRP A 221 17.74 -0.65 2.22
CA TRP A 221 18.69 0.10 3.04
C TRP A 221 20.10 -0.54 3.01
N LYS A 222 20.60 -1.01 4.16
CA LYS A 222 21.88 -1.69 4.35
C LYS A 222 21.77 -3.23 4.30
N ASP A 223 20.59 -3.75 4.01
CA ASP A 223 20.24 -5.18 4.08
C ASP A 223 19.88 -5.75 2.70
N LYS A 224 19.94 -7.07 2.54
CA LYS A 224 19.67 -7.81 1.29
C LYS A 224 18.93 -9.14 1.55
N PRO A 225 17.71 -9.13 2.13
CA PRO A 225 16.94 -10.36 2.34
C PRO A 225 16.64 -11.06 1.01
N LEU A 226 16.50 -12.38 1.07
CA LEU A 226 16.02 -13.16 -0.08
C LEU A 226 14.51 -12.99 -0.24
N ALA A 227 14.08 -12.83 -1.49
CA ALA A 227 12.68 -12.65 -1.84
C ALA A 227 12.33 -13.43 -3.11
N HIS A 228 11.10 -13.93 -3.18
CA HIS A 228 10.59 -14.64 -4.35
C HIS A 228 10.32 -13.64 -5.49
N ASP A 229 10.91 -13.89 -6.66
CA ASP A 229 10.65 -13.11 -7.87
C ASP A 229 9.28 -13.46 -8.47
N TYR A 230 8.42 -12.45 -8.60
CA TYR A 230 7.08 -12.55 -9.18
C TYR A 230 7.00 -11.96 -10.60
N GLY A 231 8.14 -11.65 -11.22
CA GLY A 231 8.23 -10.95 -12.51
C GLY A 231 7.43 -11.59 -13.64
N LYS A 232 7.28 -12.91 -13.64
CA LYS A 232 6.47 -13.64 -14.65
C LYS A 232 4.99 -13.21 -14.69
N HIS A 233 4.48 -12.63 -13.60
CA HIS A 233 3.11 -12.17 -13.50
C HIS A 233 2.92 -10.71 -13.93
N ILE A 234 4.01 -9.98 -14.15
CA ILE A 234 3.95 -8.55 -14.43
C ILE A 234 3.59 -8.33 -15.90
N PRO A 235 2.44 -7.71 -16.20
CA PRO A 235 2.06 -7.44 -17.58
C PRO A 235 2.92 -6.32 -18.19
N ALA A 236 3.16 -6.40 -19.49
CA ALA A 236 3.88 -5.37 -20.24
C ALA A 236 3.26 -3.97 -20.10
N SER A 237 1.95 -3.88 -19.87
CA SER A 237 1.27 -2.60 -19.69
C SER A 237 1.59 -1.93 -18.35
N LEU A 238 1.92 -2.69 -17.30
CA LEU A 238 2.40 -2.12 -16.04
C LEU A 238 3.78 -1.46 -16.22
N HIS A 239 4.67 -2.06 -16.99
CA HIS A 239 5.96 -1.45 -17.32
C HIS A 239 5.80 -0.12 -18.06
N LYS A 240 4.90 -0.08 -19.06
CA LYS A 240 4.53 1.16 -19.76
C LYS A 240 3.96 2.21 -18.82
N TYR A 241 3.08 1.80 -17.90
CA TYR A 241 2.50 2.68 -16.89
C TYR A 241 3.57 3.28 -15.96
N LEU A 242 4.51 2.47 -15.49
CA LEU A 242 5.59 2.94 -14.63
C LEU A 242 6.65 3.77 -15.39
N GLY A 243 6.65 3.71 -16.72
CA GLY A 243 7.59 4.44 -17.57
C GLY A 243 8.97 3.81 -17.63
N PHE A 244 9.07 2.49 -17.40
CA PHE A 244 10.32 1.75 -17.50
C PHE A 244 10.31 0.82 -18.71
N ASP A 245 11.42 0.79 -19.44
CA ASP A 245 11.65 -0.23 -20.47
C ASP A 245 12.21 -1.49 -19.78
N PRO A 246 11.52 -2.66 -19.86
CA PRO A 246 11.99 -3.91 -19.29
C PRO A 246 13.40 -4.32 -19.74
N LYS A 247 13.87 -3.84 -20.89
CA LYS A 247 15.19 -4.18 -21.42
C LYS A 247 16.32 -3.38 -20.77
N THR A 248 16.06 -2.16 -20.31
CA THR A 248 17.10 -1.24 -19.82
C THR A 248 17.03 -1.03 -18.30
N SER A 249 15.83 -1.02 -17.72
CA SER A 249 15.59 -0.87 -16.28
C SER A 249 14.46 -1.81 -15.85
N PRO A 250 14.70 -3.13 -15.74
CA PRO A 250 13.66 -4.07 -15.37
C PRO A 250 13.24 -3.84 -13.92
N VAL A 251 12.01 -3.34 -13.75
CA VAL A 251 11.31 -3.28 -12.47
C VAL A 251 10.46 -4.53 -12.33
N THR A 252 10.72 -5.32 -11.28
CA THR A 252 9.93 -6.51 -10.96
C THR A 252 9.31 -6.40 -9.56
N LEU A 253 8.41 -7.33 -9.25
CA LEU A 253 7.70 -7.47 -7.99
C LEU A 253 8.33 -8.63 -7.24
N PHE A 254 8.60 -8.40 -5.97
CA PHE A 254 9.14 -9.40 -5.06
C PHE A 254 8.19 -9.63 -3.90
N ARG A 255 8.09 -10.89 -3.46
CA ARG A 255 7.47 -11.27 -2.19
C ARG A 255 8.54 -11.64 -1.19
N ALA A 256 8.45 -11.15 0.05
CA ALA A 256 9.36 -11.54 1.12
C ALA A 256 9.38 -13.07 1.29
N SER A 257 10.54 -13.65 1.60
CA SER A 257 10.61 -15.07 1.95
C SER A 257 10.37 -15.26 3.45
N ASP A 258 9.52 -16.21 3.81
CA ASP A 258 9.25 -16.54 5.21
C ASP A 258 10.50 -17.11 5.92
N SER A 259 11.52 -17.53 5.16
CA SER A 259 12.81 -18.03 5.66
C SER A 259 13.88 -16.96 5.89
N HIS A 260 13.69 -15.74 5.37
CA HIS A 260 14.67 -14.66 5.43
C HIS A 260 14.03 -13.37 5.93
N VAL A 261 13.69 -13.38 7.22
CA VAL A 261 13.11 -12.23 7.93
C VAL A 261 14.18 -11.22 8.33
N ARG A 262 13.78 -9.97 8.53
CA ARG A 262 14.67 -8.89 8.97
C ARG A 262 14.50 -8.64 10.46
N GLU A 263 15.43 -9.12 11.26
CA GLU A 263 15.44 -8.92 12.71
C GLU A 263 15.65 -7.45 13.08
N ILE A 264 15.03 -7.04 14.18
CA ILE A 264 15.01 -5.66 14.65
C ILE A 264 15.57 -5.63 16.07
N PHE A 265 16.70 -4.94 16.23
CA PHE A 265 17.37 -4.81 17.54
C PHE A 265 17.22 -3.41 18.12
N ARG A 266 17.40 -2.39 17.29
CA ARG A 266 17.41 -0.98 17.70
C ARG A 266 16.08 -0.56 18.31
N ASN A 267 16.13 0.04 19.50
CA ASN A 267 14.98 0.51 20.30
C ASN A 267 13.84 -0.52 20.52
N ALA A 268 13.98 -1.74 20.01
CA ALA A 268 13.00 -2.79 20.15
C ALA A 268 13.15 -3.42 21.53
N PRO A 269 12.06 -3.93 22.12
CA PRO A 269 12.18 -4.78 23.31
C PRO A 269 13.10 -5.97 23.00
N ARG A 270 13.87 -6.38 23.99
CA ARG A 270 14.80 -7.51 23.89
C ARG A 270 14.02 -8.81 23.85
N LYS A 271 14.65 -9.84 23.30
CA LYS A 271 14.07 -11.19 23.24
C LYS A 271 13.73 -11.74 24.62
N GLU A 272 14.51 -11.39 25.65
CA GLU A 272 14.28 -11.80 27.03
C GLU A 272 13.05 -11.13 27.64
N GLU A 273 12.66 -9.94 27.16
CA GLU A 273 11.52 -9.17 27.66
C GLU A 273 10.19 -9.70 27.10
N ILE A 274 10.16 -10.08 25.81
CA ILE A 274 8.92 -10.48 25.13
C ILE A 274 8.90 -11.92 24.61
N GLY A 275 9.97 -12.69 24.83
CA GLY A 275 10.09 -14.10 24.47
C GLY A 275 10.42 -14.39 23.00
N PHE A 276 10.62 -13.38 22.16
CA PHE A 276 11.03 -13.55 20.76
C PHE A 276 11.80 -12.33 20.22
N GLN A 277 12.60 -12.54 19.18
CA GLN A 277 13.27 -11.44 18.49
C GLN A 277 12.28 -10.75 17.53
N PRO A 278 11.98 -9.45 17.72
CA PRO A 278 11.16 -8.71 16.78
C PRO A 278 11.74 -8.74 15.37
N HIS A 279 10.90 -8.89 14.36
CA HIS A 279 11.31 -8.88 12.97
C HIS A 279 10.23 -8.30 12.05
N THR A 280 10.60 -8.04 10.80
CA THR A 280 9.71 -7.48 9.78
C THR A 280 10.01 -8.07 8.40
N SER A 281 9.08 -7.88 7.46
CA SER A 281 9.27 -8.07 6.02
C SER A 281 9.85 -6.80 5.36
N PHE A 282 9.19 -6.22 4.34
CA PHE A 282 9.67 -5.01 3.67
C PHE A 282 9.24 -3.70 4.34
N ALA A 283 8.71 -3.72 5.57
CA ALA A 283 8.65 -2.51 6.37
C ALA A 283 10.05 -1.91 6.57
N ASP A 284 10.13 -0.59 6.74
CA ASP A 284 11.45 0.07 6.84
C ASP A 284 12.20 -0.38 8.08
N ALA A 285 11.49 -0.58 9.19
CA ALA A 285 12.10 -0.66 10.50
C ALA A 285 11.36 -1.57 11.48
N TYR A 286 10.06 -1.34 11.70
CA TYR A 286 9.27 -2.03 12.72
C TYR A 286 7.96 -2.56 12.13
N PRO A 287 7.34 -3.57 12.76
CA PRO A 287 6.17 -4.26 12.23
C PRO A 287 4.92 -3.37 12.14
N ILE A 288 4.73 -2.41 13.05
CA ILE A 288 3.52 -1.59 13.11
C ILE A 288 3.88 -0.11 13.25
N HIS A 289 3.18 0.75 12.49
CA HIS A 289 3.24 2.20 12.63
C HIS A 289 1.89 2.73 13.15
N LEU A 290 1.90 3.45 14.26
CA LEU A 290 0.74 4.12 14.84
C LEU A 290 0.80 5.62 14.62
N LEU A 291 -0.35 6.25 14.34
CA LEU A 291 -0.48 7.69 14.24
C LEU A 291 -1.75 8.18 14.93
N ASN A 292 -1.60 9.20 15.77
CA ASN A 292 -2.73 9.89 16.38
C ASN A 292 -3.33 10.91 15.40
N LEU A 293 -4.65 10.87 15.25
CA LEU A 293 -5.38 11.77 14.38
C LEU A 293 -5.20 13.24 14.81
N ALA A 294 -5.16 13.55 16.11
CA ALA A 294 -4.94 14.92 16.58
C ALA A 294 -3.56 15.49 16.20
N SER A 295 -2.51 14.67 16.32
CA SER A 295 -1.14 15.03 15.88
C SER A 295 -1.09 15.30 14.38
N HIS A 296 -1.78 14.48 13.59
CA HIS A 296 -1.92 14.71 12.16
C HIS A 296 -2.66 16.01 11.86
N ARG A 297 -3.77 16.30 12.56
CA ARG A 297 -4.56 17.54 12.39
C ARG A 297 -3.77 18.79 12.72
N ASP A 298 -2.95 18.76 13.76
CA ASP A 298 -2.02 19.86 14.07
C ASP A 298 -1.06 20.11 12.90
N VAL A 299 -0.35 19.08 12.41
CA VAL A 299 0.57 19.21 11.25
C VAL A 299 -0.17 19.70 10.01
N ALA A 300 -1.34 19.14 9.72
CA ALA A 300 -2.17 19.52 8.58
C ALA A 300 -2.57 21.00 8.62
N SER A 301 -2.92 21.52 9.80
CA SER A 301 -3.27 22.94 9.97
C SER A 301 -2.09 23.87 9.64
N ARG A 302 -0.86 23.48 10.00
CA ARG A 302 0.35 24.27 9.77
C ARG A 302 0.78 24.32 8.30
N CYS A 303 0.39 23.32 7.49
CA CYS A 303 0.68 23.29 6.06
C CYS A 303 -0.53 23.57 5.16
N ALA A 304 -1.66 24.00 5.73
CA ALA A 304 -2.92 24.23 5.00
C ALA A 304 -2.79 25.28 3.87
N TYR A 305 -1.83 26.20 3.98
CA TYR A 305 -1.52 27.20 2.94
C TYR A 305 -1.08 26.57 1.60
N ALA A 306 -0.54 25.35 1.61
CA ALA A 306 -0.05 24.65 0.42
C ALA A 306 -0.82 23.35 0.15
N ILE A 307 -1.25 22.65 1.20
CA ILE A 307 -2.05 21.42 1.09
C ILE A 307 -3.28 21.59 1.99
N PRO A 308 -4.37 22.22 1.49
CA PRO A 308 -5.56 22.53 2.30
C PRO A 308 -6.23 21.29 2.91
N LYS A 309 -6.11 20.14 2.23
CA LYS A 309 -6.61 18.83 2.69
C LYS A 309 -5.49 17.80 2.70
N LEU A 310 -4.59 17.90 3.69
CA LEU A 310 -3.60 16.86 3.93
C LEU A 310 -4.30 15.64 4.54
N SER A 311 -4.45 14.54 3.78
CA SER A 311 -5.01 13.28 4.30
C SER A 311 -3.98 12.52 5.13
N ILE A 312 -4.44 11.91 6.23
CA ILE A 312 -3.61 11.11 7.15
C ILE A 312 -2.99 9.88 6.47
N THR A 313 -3.64 9.39 5.41
CA THR A 313 -3.19 8.23 4.62
C THR A 313 -1.83 8.44 3.94
N ARG A 314 -1.41 9.70 3.73
CA ARG A 314 -0.06 10.06 3.25
C ARG A 314 1.05 9.56 4.17
N PHE A 315 0.75 9.35 5.45
CA PHE A 315 1.73 8.91 6.46
C PHE A 315 1.86 7.40 6.59
N ARG A 316 0.95 6.64 5.97
CA ARG A 316 0.97 5.18 5.90
C ARG A 316 1.07 4.49 7.27
N ALA A 317 0.27 4.97 8.22
CA ALA A 317 0.09 4.32 9.51
C ALA A 317 -0.78 3.07 9.36
N ASN A 318 -0.44 2.04 10.12
CA ASN A 318 -1.22 0.81 10.22
C ASN A 318 -2.35 0.98 11.22
N ILE A 319 -2.10 1.69 12.32
CA ILE A 319 -3.10 1.99 13.35
C ILE A 319 -3.27 3.51 13.40
N ILE A 320 -4.48 3.98 13.15
CA ILE A 320 -4.87 5.36 13.39
C ILE A 320 -5.72 5.38 14.64
N ILE A 321 -5.36 6.21 15.61
CA ILE A 321 -6.13 6.37 16.85
C ILE A 321 -6.78 7.75 16.92
N GLN A 322 -7.83 7.84 17.70
CA GLN A 322 -8.46 9.10 18.10
C GLN A 322 -8.54 9.20 19.62
N GLY A 323 -8.75 10.42 20.14
CA GLY A 323 -8.97 10.68 21.57
C GLY A 323 -7.85 11.49 22.23
N PRO A 324 -6.58 11.05 22.19
CA PRO A 324 -5.49 11.79 22.80
C PRO A 324 -5.28 13.18 22.20
N GLU A 325 -4.71 14.09 22.99
CA GLU A 325 -4.26 15.39 22.48
C GLU A 325 -3.13 15.25 21.45
N ALA A 326 -2.91 16.29 20.66
CA ALA A 326 -1.87 16.29 19.65
C ALA A 326 -0.51 16.01 20.28
N PHE A 327 0.19 15.03 19.70
CA PHE A 327 1.53 14.56 20.06
C PHE A 327 1.65 13.84 21.41
N ALA A 328 0.54 13.51 22.07
CA ALA A 328 0.56 12.72 23.30
C ALA A 328 1.33 11.39 23.12
N GLU A 329 1.24 10.78 21.93
CA GLU A 329 1.89 9.53 21.61
C GLU A 329 3.43 9.58 21.61
N ASP A 330 4.03 10.77 21.49
CA ASP A 330 5.48 10.95 21.43
C ASP A 330 6.21 10.48 22.69
N HIS A 331 5.49 10.34 23.80
CA HIS A 331 6.03 9.94 25.10
C HIS A 331 5.59 8.55 25.53
N TRP A 332 4.82 7.82 24.72
CA TRP A 332 4.38 6.48 25.11
C TRP A 332 5.53 5.50 25.01
N LYS A 333 5.75 4.68 26.05
CA LYS A 333 6.72 3.58 26.06
C LYS A 333 6.03 2.23 25.96
N ARG A 334 4.92 2.07 26.69
CA ARG A 334 4.07 0.88 26.67
C ARG A 334 2.61 1.30 26.64
N ILE A 335 1.85 0.68 25.76
CA ILE A 335 0.41 0.90 25.60
C ILE A 335 -0.33 -0.42 25.66
N ASP A 336 -1.62 -0.36 25.92
CA ASP A 336 -2.55 -1.49 25.85
C ASP A 336 -3.55 -1.23 24.73
N ILE A 337 -3.72 -2.19 23.83
CA ILE A 337 -4.81 -2.19 22.85
C ILE A 337 -5.36 -3.61 22.79
N ALA A 338 -6.68 -3.76 22.91
CA ALA A 338 -7.36 -5.05 22.95
C ALA A 338 -6.85 -6.00 24.07
N GLY A 339 -6.39 -5.45 25.20
CA GLY A 339 -5.82 -6.23 26.30
C GLY A 339 -4.42 -6.80 26.00
N VAL A 340 -3.77 -6.31 24.95
CA VAL A 340 -2.40 -6.70 24.57
C VAL A 340 -1.46 -5.54 24.83
N GLU A 341 -0.41 -5.82 25.61
CA GLU A 341 0.71 -4.89 25.78
C GLU A 341 1.50 -4.73 24.48
N ILE A 342 1.71 -3.48 24.10
CA ILE A 342 2.46 -3.10 22.90
C ILE A 342 3.55 -2.10 23.29
N TYR A 343 4.78 -2.40 22.90
CA TYR A 343 5.92 -1.51 23.08
C TYR A 343 5.91 -0.45 22.00
N ALA A 344 5.86 0.82 22.39
CA ALA A 344 6.21 1.91 21.52
C ALA A 344 7.74 2.00 21.50
N ALA A 345 8.36 1.42 20.47
CA ALA A 345 9.81 1.26 20.38
C ALA A 345 10.52 2.61 20.20
N CYS A 346 10.08 3.40 19.21
CA CYS A 346 10.63 4.72 18.98
C CYS A 346 9.66 5.64 18.21
N ARG A 347 9.99 6.93 18.19
CA ARG A 347 9.31 7.90 17.32
C ARG A 347 9.57 7.57 15.85
N THR A 348 8.58 7.79 15.00
CA THR A 348 8.68 7.50 13.57
C THR A 348 9.36 8.65 12.83
N VAL A 349 10.63 8.46 12.49
CA VAL A 349 11.38 9.37 11.64
C VAL A 349 10.77 9.43 10.24
N ARG A 350 10.43 10.63 9.78
CA ARG A 350 9.73 10.87 8.50
C ARG A 350 10.71 11.18 7.38
N CYS A 351 10.47 10.56 6.23
CA CYS A 351 11.10 10.93 4.95
C CYS A 351 10.12 11.75 4.09
N ARG A 352 10.51 12.07 2.84
CA ARG A 352 9.68 12.80 1.86
C ARG A 352 8.54 12.00 1.22
N LEU A 353 8.24 10.80 1.70
CA LEU A 353 7.12 9.99 1.20
C LEU A 353 5.77 10.72 1.32
N PRO A 354 5.42 11.38 2.46
CA PRO A 354 4.12 12.03 2.62
C PRO A 354 3.86 13.21 1.66
N ASN A 355 4.89 13.67 0.95
CA ASN A 355 4.74 14.68 -0.10
C ASN A 355 3.95 14.16 -1.31
N VAL A 356 3.91 12.83 -1.51
CA VAL A 356 3.11 12.21 -2.57
C VAL A 356 1.68 12.04 -2.10
N ASP A 357 0.73 12.53 -2.88
CA ASP A 357 -0.70 12.28 -2.66
C ASP A 357 -1.04 10.83 -3.07
N PRO A 358 -1.57 9.98 -2.17
CA PRO A 358 -1.98 8.63 -2.53
C PRO A 358 -3.14 8.58 -3.53
N ALA A 359 -3.99 9.62 -3.60
CA ALA A 359 -5.14 9.66 -4.49
C ALA A 359 -4.79 10.12 -5.91
N THR A 360 -3.83 11.04 -6.05
CA THR A 360 -3.45 11.60 -7.37
C THR A 360 -2.08 11.13 -7.88
N GLY A 361 -1.24 10.58 -6.99
CA GLY A 361 0.15 10.26 -7.30
C GLY A 361 1.04 11.49 -7.49
N GLU A 362 0.54 12.70 -7.22
CA GLU A 362 1.29 13.94 -7.40
C GLU A 362 2.19 14.20 -6.19
N ARG A 363 3.46 14.56 -6.45
CA ARG A 363 4.41 14.93 -5.41
C ARG A 363 4.44 16.44 -5.25
N HIS A 364 4.06 16.91 -4.07
CA HIS A 364 4.30 18.30 -3.70
C HIS A 364 5.81 18.54 -3.45
N LYS A 365 6.35 19.65 -3.96
CA LYS A 365 7.80 19.91 -3.99
C LYS A 365 8.45 19.97 -2.60
N ALA A 366 7.72 20.46 -1.59
CA ALA A 366 8.26 20.70 -0.24
C ALA A 366 7.38 20.15 0.90
N GLU A 367 6.09 20.44 0.90
CA GLU A 367 5.15 19.97 1.94
C GLU A 367 4.73 18.50 1.83
N PRO A 368 4.42 17.84 2.97
CA PRO A 368 4.52 18.36 4.34
C PRO A 368 5.93 18.24 4.98
N ASP A 369 6.94 17.74 4.25
CA ASP A 369 8.33 17.57 4.77
C ASP A 369 8.91 18.86 5.36
N ARG A 370 8.69 20.02 4.73
CA ARG A 370 9.16 21.31 5.25
C ARG A 370 8.49 21.65 6.58
N THR A 371 7.16 21.62 6.65
CA THR A 371 6.40 21.91 7.88
C THR A 371 6.80 20.98 9.03
N LEU A 372 6.94 19.68 8.74
CA LEU A 372 7.41 18.70 9.71
C LEU A 372 8.82 19.05 10.20
N LYS A 373 9.78 19.33 9.32
CA LYS A 373 11.15 19.66 9.73
C LYS A 373 11.24 20.94 10.54
N ALA A 374 10.37 21.91 10.28
CA ALA A 374 10.35 23.16 11.04
C ALA A 374 9.86 22.97 12.49
N SER A 375 8.98 22.00 12.74
CA SER A 375 8.27 21.88 14.03
C SER A 375 8.49 20.57 14.79
N ARG A 376 9.01 19.53 14.12
CA ARG A 376 8.98 18.15 14.62
C ARG A 376 10.34 17.44 14.64
N ARG A 377 11.45 18.19 14.63
CA ARG A 377 12.82 17.66 14.89
C ARG A 377 13.08 17.49 16.39
N ILE A 378 12.29 16.61 16.99
CA ILE A 378 12.17 16.47 18.44
C ILE A 378 13.03 15.36 19.04
N ASP A 379 13.59 14.47 18.22
CA ASP A 379 14.34 13.33 18.71
C ASP A 379 15.85 13.61 18.75
N ASP A 380 16.47 13.47 19.92
CA ASP A 380 17.90 13.71 20.13
C ASP A 380 18.80 12.73 19.37
N GLY A 381 18.31 11.54 19.06
CA GLY A 381 19.03 10.55 18.27
C GLY A 381 19.15 10.94 16.78
N ASP A 382 18.24 11.79 16.29
CA ASP A 382 18.27 12.33 14.93
C ASP A 382 17.59 13.71 14.83
N ARG A 383 18.33 14.76 15.15
CA ARG A 383 17.88 16.16 14.99
C ARG A 383 17.78 16.62 13.53
N THR A 384 18.15 15.79 12.54
CA THR A 384 18.10 16.18 11.11
C THR A 384 16.74 15.91 10.48
N ASN A 385 16.05 14.89 10.97
CA ASN A 385 14.77 14.44 10.46
C ASN A 385 13.63 14.72 11.44
N ALA A 386 12.43 14.91 10.90
CA ALA A 386 11.24 15.15 11.70
C ALA A 386 10.60 13.84 12.15
N CYS A 387 9.85 13.86 13.25
CA CYS A 387 9.12 12.72 13.78
C CYS A 387 7.60 12.94 13.76
N LEU A 388 6.85 11.93 13.36
CA LEU A 388 5.38 11.92 13.48
C LEU A 388 4.86 10.49 13.52
N GLY A 389 4.15 10.14 14.60
CA GLY A 389 3.68 8.79 14.89
C GLY A 389 4.75 7.93 15.57
N MET A 390 4.36 6.72 15.99
CA MET A 390 5.18 5.79 16.78
C MET A 390 5.39 4.47 16.05
N GLN A 391 6.59 3.90 16.15
CA GLN A 391 6.89 2.55 15.71
C GLN A 391 6.62 1.59 16.86
N LEU A 392 5.83 0.55 16.60
CA LEU A 392 5.32 -0.35 17.63
C LEU A 392 5.82 -1.79 17.43
N VAL A 393 6.00 -2.50 18.55
CA VAL A 393 6.30 -3.93 18.64
C VAL A 393 5.35 -4.55 19.67
N PRO A 394 4.38 -5.38 19.26
CA PRO A 394 3.52 -6.08 20.20
C PRO A 394 4.28 -7.08 21.08
N ALA A 395 3.89 -7.21 22.34
CA ALA A 395 4.45 -8.22 23.25
C ALA A 395 3.96 -9.65 22.92
N LEU A 396 2.85 -9.76 22.20
CA LEU A 396 2.27 -11.02 21.75
C LEU A 396 2.45 -11.21 20.24
N LYS A 397 2.85 -12.42 19.82
CA LYS A 397 3.14 -12.73 18.41
C LYS A 397 1.91 -12.65 17.51
N GLU A 398 0.77 -13.09 18.03
CA GLU A 398 -0.47 -13.24 17.27
C GLU A 398 -1.68 -12.82 18.12
N PHE A 399 -2.49 -11.91 17.58
CA PHE A 399 -3.74 -11.45 18.16
C PHE A 399 -4.57 -10.70 17.11
N VAL A 400 -5.78 -10.29 17.44
CA VAL A 400 -6.65 -9.55 16.53
C VAL A 400 -6.85 -8.13 17.05
N LEU A 401 -6.66 -7.15 16.16
CA LEU A 401 -7.02 -5.75 16.38
C LEU A 401 -8.31 -5.42 15.65
N ARG A 402 -9.15 -4.57 16.25
CA ARG A 402 -10.40 -4.09 15.69
C ARG A 402 -10.49 -2.58 15.77
N VAL A 403 -11.16 -1.99 14.79
CA VAL A 403 -11.65 -0.61 14.91
C VAL A 403 -12.62 -0.55 16.08
N GLY A 404 -12.42 0.41 16.98
CA GLY A 404 -13.17 0.51 18.24
C GLY A 404 -12.37 0.10 19.48
N ASP A 405 -11.30 -0.69 19.34
CA ASP A 405 -10.51 -1.15 20.49
C ASP A 405 -9.99 0.05 21.31
N GLU A 406 -10.22 -0.01 22.63
CA GLU A 406 -9.78 1.02 23.57
C GLU A 406 -8.25 1.07 23.62
N VAL A 407 -7.70 2.30 23.71
CA VAL A 407 -6.25 2.54 23.80
C VAL A 407 -5.90 2.99 25.22
N GLY A 408 -5.19 2.13 25.94
CA GLY A 408 -4.60 2.41 27.24
C GLY A 408 -3.14 2.82 27.15
N VAL A 409 -2.68 3.64 28.10
CA VAL A 409 -1.25 3.96 28.27
C VAL A 409 -0.79 3.31 29.58
N LEU A 410 0.22 2.46 29.48
CA LEU A 410 0.80 1.73 30.61
C LEU A 410 2.04 2.42 31.15
N GLU A 411 2.84 3.01 30.26
CA GLU A 411 4.08 3.71 30.63
C GLU A 411 4.37 4.86 29.67
N THR A 412 4.83 5.98 30.23
CA THR A 412 5.36 7.12 29.49
C THR A 412 6.82 7.39 29.83
N GLY A 413 7.52 8.05 28.92
CA GLY A 413 8.93 8.38 29.07
C GLY A 413 9.53 8.95 27.79
N GLU A 414 10.83 9.22 27.84
CA GLU A 414 11.54 9.77 26.69
C GLU A 414 11.95 8.71 25.67
N HIS A 415 12.04 9.15 24.42
CA HIS A 415 12.63 8.36 23.33
C HIS A 415 13.92 8.99 22.83
N ARG A 416 14.82 8.12 22.40
CA ARG A 416 16.04 8.48 21.68
C ARG A 416 16.24 7.49 20.55
N TYR A 417 16.12 7.97 19.32
CA TYR A 417 16.21 7.15 18.12
C TYR A 417 17.63 6.61 17.90
N ILE A 418 17.74 5.31 17.68
CA ILE A 418 19.00 4.66 17.31
C ILE A 418 18.99 4.42 15.80
N LYS A 419 20.00 4.98 15.11
CA LYS A 419 20.13 4.87 13.66
C LYS A 419 20.34 3.43 13.20
N MET A 420 19.93 3.15 11.97
CA MET A 420 20.04 1.81 11.39
C MET A 420 21.51 1.44 11.14
N LEU A 421 21.95 0.39 11.81
CA LEU A 421 23.25 -0.24 11.64
C LEU A 421 23.21 -1.22 10.46
N ALA A 422 24.35 -1.47 9.84
CA ALA A 422 24.50 -2.55 8.87
C ALA A 422 24.36 -3.91 9.60
N PRO A 423 23.94 -4.98 8.90
CA PRO A 423 24.05 -6.33 9.46
C PRO A 423 25.48 -6.58 10.00
N GLY A 424 25.60 -6.91 11.29
CA GLY A 424 26.88 -7.17 11.97
C GLY A 424 27.62 -5.94 12.52
N GLU A 425 27.14 -4.71 12.28
CA GLU A 425 27.70 -3.49 12.86
C GLU A 425 27.24 -3.39 14.34
N LYS A 426 28.18 -3.48 15.29
CA LYS A 426 27.92 -3.29 16.72
C LYS A 426 28.13 -1.83 17.10
N VAL A 427 27.28 -1.30 17.97
CA VAL A 427 27.48 0.00 18.65
C VAL A 427 27.59 -0.29 20.14
N GLU A 428 28.61 0.28 20.80
CA GLU A 428 28.76 0.15 22.26
C GLU A 428 27.49 0.62 22.97
N GLY A 429 26.94 -0.25 23.83
CA GLY A 429 25.72 0.03 24.61
C GLY A 429 24.41 -0.47 24.00
N VAL A 430 24.43 -1.23 22.89
CA VAL A 430 23.26 -1.95 22.32
C VAL A 430 23.49 -3.45 22.33
#